data_AF-A0A5Q2W0X4-F1
#
_entry.id   AF-A0A5Q2W0X4-F1
#
_cell.length_a   1.000
_cell.length_b   1.000
_cell.length_c   1.000
_cell.angle_alpha   90.00
_cell.angle_beta   90.00
_cell.angle_gamma   90.00
#
_symmetry.space_group_name_H-M   'P 1'
#
loop_
_entity.id
_entity.type
_entity.pdbx_description
1 polymer ?
#
loop_
_entity_poly.entity_id
_entity_poly.type
_entity_poly.pdbx_seq_one_letter_code
_entity_poly.pdbx_strand_id
1 'polypeptide(L)'
;MPDFEDWTGSHSHTVRTIVATASPPVSLRPHRLPAPAHPAAAPAQPAQSASSGRRRARDPFVDLVRALGTLAVVAVHWLMPQVAWDGTALTIGNALATGPGWLLTWVLQVLPLLFFAAGAAAGLGRRESVGITLRRRLPRLLTPVLAFALTWAGVALLLPAVGVPGAAVAQAVRIVPQPLWFLGVYGALLLLTPALRALVVRLGWAAPLVLLPLPVIVDLLRFSGAAPQLAWLNLLAVWAVPFTAGLAYALLPERRPGARAWWIVAALALSAALVLLAAGPYPLSLIGMPGEAISNLSPPTLLALAHAILLTAVALALRGPFVRLATGPLRRLVGWVSARSMTIYVWHLSAMFVVLGVGLLGLGLEVPPAWSAAWWWQWPLWCAAAAWVLRGLARIYHRFELMPARRPVPVVFAPPTSVMIVGPENRPR
;
A
#
# COMPACT_ATOMS: atom_id res chain seq x y z
N MET A 1 46.38 -27.20 58.10
CA MET A 1 46.15 -26.09 59.03
C MET A 1 44.77 -25.53 58.76
N PRO A 2 43.88 -25.50 59.75
CA PRO A 2 43.36 -26.62 60.56
C PRO A 2 41.80 -26.60 60.47
N ASP A 3 40.95 -27.45 61.03
CA ASP A 3 40.93 -28.76 61.69
C ASP A 3 39.43 -29.10 61.94
N PHE A 4 39.19 -30.32 62.45
CA PHE A 4 38.10 -30.74 63.37
C PHE A 4 36.90 -31.58 62.84
N GLU A 5 37.06 -32.90 63.08
CA GLU A 5 36.19 -33.85 63.83
C GLU A 5 34.77 -34.16 63.30
N ASP A 6 34.49 -35.40 62.88
CA ASP A 6 34.25 -36.67 63.62
C ASP A 6 32.80 -36.84 64.09
N TRP A 7 32.06 -37.77 63.44
CA TRP A 7 31.19 -38.72 64.16
C TRP A 7 30.81 -39.95 63.30
N THR A 8 31.59 -41.01 63.53
CA THR A 8 31.31 -42.46 63.58
C THR A 8 29.95 -43.07 63.22
N GLY A 9 30.00 -44.21 62.52
CA GLY A 9 28.92 -45.21 62.50
C GLY A 9 29.12 -46.37 61.50
N SER A 10 30.06 -47.28 61.76
CA SER A 10 30.36 -48.48 60.96
C SER A 10 29.30 -49.58 61.06
N HIS A 11 29.09 -50.36 60.00
CA HIS A 11 28.88 -51.83 60.08
C HIS A 11 29.46 -52.49 58.80
N SER A 12 30.41 -53.39 59.02
CA SER A 12 31.16 -54.17 58.03
C SER A 12 30.55 -55.55 57.82
N HIS A 13 30.56 -56.09 56.58
CA HIS A 13 30.84 -57.52 56.32
C HIS A 13 31.30 -57.78 54.85
N THR A 14 32.59 -58.11 54.75
CA THR A 14 33.27 -59.17 53.98
C THR A 14 32.97 -59.43 52.48
N VAL A 15 34.07 -59.35 51.70
CA VAL A 15 34.25 -59.62 50.27
C VAL A 15 34.36 -61.13 49.94
N ARG A 16 33.93 -61.55 48.74
CA ARG A 16 34.54 -62.69 48.03
C ARG A 16 34.83 -62.34 46.57
N THR A 17 36.11 -62.37 46.23
CA THR A 17 36.70 -62.21 44.90
C THR A 17 36.72 -63.55 44.16
N ILE A 18 36.36 -63.58 42.88
CA ILE A 18 36.78 -64.61 41.94
C ILE A 18 37.28 -63.92 40.67
N VAL A 19 38.58 -64.09 40.38
CA VAL A 19 39.25 -63.70 39.14
C VAL A 19 39.33 -64.93 38.24
N ALA A 20 39.02 -64.78 36.95
CA ALA A 20 39.53 -65.67 35.92
C ALA A 20 39.60 -64.93 34.57
N THR A 21 40.82 -64.60 34.15
CA THR A 21 41.21 -64.05 32.86
C THR A 21 41.45 -65.16 31.85
N ALA A 22 40.99 -65.01 30.61
CA ALA A 22 41.62 -65.65 29.45
C ALA A 22 41.32 -64.87 28.16
N SER A 23 42.38 -64.45 27.48
CA SER A 23 42.39 -63.82 26.16
C SER A 23 42.38 -64.87 25.04
N PRO A 24 42.53 -64.45 23.77
CA PRO A 24 41.47 -64.28 22.79
C PRO A 24 41.42 -65.44 21.78
N PRO A 25 40.34 -65.52 20.98
CA PRO A 25 40.57 -65.98 19.62
C PRO A 25 39.81 -65.19 18.54
N VAL A 26 40.52 -65.05 17.43
CA VAL A 26 40.03 -64.68 16.10
C VAL A 26 39.53 -65.95 15.39
N SER A 27 38.50 -65.77 14.55
CA SER A 27 38.04 -66.63 13.44
C SER A 27 37.44 -68.01 13.79
N LEU A 28 36.40 -68.53 13.14
CA LEU A 28 35.61 -68.09 11.99
C LEU A 28 34.26 -68.85 12.02
N ARG A 29 33.19 -68.12 11.69
CA ARG A 29 31.82 -68.49 11.24
C ARG A 29 31.33 -69.94 11.33
N PRO A 30 30.05 -70.08 11.71
CA PRO A 30 29.14 -70.93 10.95
C PRO A 30 27.84 -70.23 10.51
N HIS A 31 27.46 -70.61 9.29
CA HIS A 31 26.14 -70.68 8.65
C HIS A 31 24.97 -69.82 9.14
N ARG A 32 24.47 -69.01 8.19
CA ARG A 32 23.15 -68.36 8.22
C ARG A 32 22.03 -69.37 8.04
N LEU A 33 20.98 -69.21 8.84
CA LEU A 33 19.60 -69.45 8.43
C LEU A 33 18.87 -68.09 8.41
N PRO A 34 17.94 -67.86 7.46
CA PRO A 34 17.34 -66.55 7.22
C PRO A 34 16.08 -66.32 8.06
N ALA A 35 16.02 -65.21 8.79
CA ALA A 35 14.82 -64.69 9.44
C ALA A 35 15.02 -63.21 9.83
N PRO A 36 13.94 -62.46 10.05
CA PRO A 36 12.96 -61.94 9.09
C PRO A 36 13.45 -60.61 8.48
N ALA A 37 12.92 -60.23 7.31
CA ALA A 37 13.22 -58.92 6.73
C ALA A 37 12.80 -57.81 7.70
N HIS A 38 13.75 -57.02 8.18
CA HIS A 38 13.47 -55.72 8.76
C HIS A 38 12.67 -54.90 7.73
N PRO A 39 11.47 -54.40 8.05
CA PRO A 39 10.92 -53.31 7.26
C PRO A 39 11.91 -52.15 7.36
N ALA A 40 12.43 -51.74 6.19
CA ALA A 40 13.33 -50.62 6.05
C ALA A 40 12.78 -49.43 6.85
N ALA A 41 13.63 -48.83 7.68
CA ALA A 41 13.32 -47.59 8.37
C ALA A 41 12.86 -46.55 7.32
N ALA A 42 11.57 -46.25 7.34
CA ALA A 42 11.03 -45.14 6.58
C ALA A 42 11.76 -43.87 7.03
N PRO A 43 12.23 -43.00 6.11
CA PRO A 43 12.88 -41.77 6.50
C PRO A 43 11.91 -40.98 7.38
N ALA A 44 12.33 -40.69 8.61
CA ALA A 44 11.56 -39.87 9.54
C ALA A 44 11.26 -38.54 8.83
N GLN A 45 10.00 -38.36 8.43
CA GLN A 45 9.53 -37.09 7.91
C GLN A 45 9.80 -36.05 9.01
N PRO A 46 10.51 -34.95 8.71
CA PRO A 46 10.70 -33.90 9.71
C PRO A 46 9.32 -33.45 10.14
N ALA A 47 9.05 -33.60 11.44
CA ALA A 47 7.84 -33.07 12.07
C ALA A 47 7.72 -31.62 11.63
N GLN A 48 6.76 -31.35 10.75
CA GLN A 48 6.48 -30.01 10.28
C GLN A 48 6.08 -29.23 11.51
N SER A 49 7.02 -28.45 12.04
CA SER A 49 6.77 -27.47 13.07
C SER A 49 5.56 -26.66 12.62
N ALA A 50 4.43 -26.85 13.29
CA ALA A 50 3.22 -26.08 13.14
C ALA A 50 3.46 -24.66 13.67
N SER A 51 4.32 -23.92 12.98
CA SER A 51 4.58 -22.49 13.19
C SER A 51 4.86 -21.78 11.87
N SER A 52 4.43 -22.35 10.73
CA SER A 52 4.17 -21.54 9.55
C SER A 52 2.90 -20.72 9.81
N GLY A 53 3.08 -19.56 10.45
CA GLY A 53 2.07 -18.51 10.43
C GLY A 53 1.75 -18.23 8.97
N ARG A 54 0.68 -18.87 8.47
CA ARG A 54 0.31 -18.92 7.06
C ARG A 54 0.26 -17.47 6.61
N ARG A 55 1.28 -17.02 5.85
CA ARG A 55 1.17 -15.77 5.11
C ARG A 55 -0.09 -15.95 4.29
N ARG A 56 -1.17 -15.25 4.66
CA ARG A 56 -2.41 -15.28 3.88
C ARG A 56 -2.01 -15.05 2.43
N ALA A 57 -2.39 -16.00 1.57
CA ALA A 57 -2.10 -15.95 0.16
C ALA A 57 -2.53 -14.58 -0.38
N ARG A 58 -1.72 -14.00 -1.28
CA ARG A 58 -2.09 -12.74 -1.94
C ARG A 58 -3.45 -12.92 -2.63
N ASP A 59 -4.32 -11.92 -2.52
CA ASP A 59 -5.61 -11.94 -3.20
C ASP A 59 -5.41 -11.42 -4.65
N PRO A 60 -5.56 -12.26 -5.68
CA PRO A 60 -5.30 -11.87 -7.07
C PRO A 60 -6.24 -10.77 -7.56
N PHE A 61 -7.46 -10.67 -7.02
CA PHE A 61 -8.39 -9.58 -7.36
C PHE A 61 -7.85 -8.25 -6.81
N VAL A 62 -7.44 -8.21 -5.55
CA VAL A 62 -6.90 -6.99 -4.92
C VAL A 62 -5.60 -6.58 -5.60
N ASP A 63 -4.74 -7.54 -5.96
CA ASP A 63 -3.51 -7.27 -6.70
C ASP A 63 -3.81 -6.70 -8.09
N LEU A 64 -4.80 -7.22 -8.82
CA LEU A 64 -5.19 -6.66 -10.13
C LEU A 64 -5.80 -5.27 -9.98
N VAL A 65 -6.71 -5.05 -9.04
CA VAL A 65 -7.34 -3.73 -8.81
C VAL A 65 -6.26 -2.68 -8.47
N ARG A 66 -5.26 -3.05 -7.66
CA ARG A 66 -4.11 -2.18 -7.39
C ARG A 66 -3.27 -1.90 -8.62
N ALA A 67 -2.98 -2.92 -9.43
CA ALA A 67 -2.21 -2.77 -10.66
C ALA A 67 -2.94 -1.87 -11.66
N LEU A 68 -4.22 -2.13 -11.90
CA LEU A 68 -5.10 -1.29 -12.74
C LEU A 68 -5.13 0.15 -12.23
N GLY A 69 -5.38 0.33 -10.93
CA GLY A 69 -5.39 1.65 -10.30
C GLY A 69 -4.09 2.41 -10.51
N THR A 70 -2.95 1.73 -10.36
CA THR A 70 -1.63 2.34 -10.56
C THR A 70 -1.42 2.73 -12.02
N LEU A 71 -1.69 1.81 -12.95
CA LEU A 71 -1.47 2.06 -14.38
C LEU A 71 -2.41 3.13 -14.94
N ALA A 72 -3.68 3.16 -14.52
CA ALA A 72 -4.63 4.19 -14.96
C ALA A 72 -4.29 5.57 -14.37
N VAL A 73 -3.77 5.66 -13.13
CA VAL A 73 -3.19 6.90 -12.61
C VAL A 73 -2.02 7.37 -13.48
N VAL A 74 -1.09 6.47 -13.84
CA VAL A 74 0.03 6.84 -14.72
C VAL A 74 -0.48 7.30 -16.08
N ALA A 75 -1.40 6.54 -16.68
CA ALA A 75 -1.97 6.83 -17.99
C ALA A 75 -2.66 8.19 -18.02
N VAL A 76 -3.52 8.49 -17.03
CA VAL A 76 -4.22 9.79 -17.00
C VAL A 76 -3.23 10.95 -16.85
N HIS A 77 -2.24 10.84 -15.95
CA HIS A 77 -1.26 11.91 -15.77
C HIS A 77 -0.36 12.11 -16.98
N TRP A 78 -0.07 11.06 -17.76
CA TRP A 78 0.72 11.16 -18.99
C TRP A 78 -0.12 11.58 -20.21
N LEU A 79 -1.45 11.60 -20.06
CA LEU A 79 -2.40 12.08 -21.08
C LEU A 79 -2.74 13.56 -20.88
N MET A 80 -2.75 14.04 -19.64
CA MET A 80 -3.07 15.43 -19.29
C MET A 80 -2.13 16.51 -19.86
N PRO A 81 -0.80 16.37 -19.96
CA PRO A 81 0.06 17.52 -20.15
C PRO A 81 -0.16 18.18 -21.51
N GLN A 82 -0.56 19.45 -21.50
CA GLN A 82 -0.43 20.35 -22.64
C GLN A 82 0.50 21.47 -22.19
N VAL A 83 1.77 21.41 -22.56
CA VAL A 83 2.79 22.35 -22.07
C VAL A 83 3.39 23.14 -23.22
N ALA A 84 3.64 24.43 -22.98
CA ALA A 84 4.37 25.27 -23.92
C ALA A 84 5.30 26.22 -23.17
N TRP A 85 6.45 26.50 -23.78
CA TRP A 85 7.46 27.42 -23.27
C TRP A 85 7.60 28.58 -24.24
N ASP A 86 7.36 29.80 -23.79
CA ASP A 86 7.43 31.01 -24.63
C ASP A 86 8.77 31.76 -24.52
N GLY A 87 9.76 31.18 -23.83
CA GLY A 87 11.04 31.83 -23.51
C GLY A 87 11.09 32.43 -22.10
N THR A 88 9.94 32.73 -21.49
CA THR A 88 9.83 33.42 -20.21
C THR A 88 9.02 32.65 -19.16
N ALA A 89 7.94 31.99 -19.59
CA ALA A 89 7.02 31.27 -18.73
C ALA A 89 6.71 29.87 -19.27
N LEU A 90 6.55 28.93 -18.33
CA LEU A 90 6.04 27.60 -18.62
C LEU A 90 4.53 27.63 -18.46
N THR A 91 3.80 27.51 -19.57
CA THR A 91 2.36 27.33 -19.55
C THR A 91 2.03 25.85 -19.43
N ILE A 92 1.11 25.51 -18.52
CA ILE A 92 0.69 24.14 -18.24
C ILE A 92 -0.83 24.09 -18.31
N GLY A 93 -1.32 23.53 -19.41
CA GLY A 93 -2.72 23.18 -19.63
C GLY A 93 -2.98 21.70 -19.38
N ASN A 94 -4.25 21.33 -19.57
CA ASN A 94 -4.71 19.95 -19.48
C ASN A 94 -5.39 19.55 -20.79
N ALA A 95 -4.81 18.59 -21.53
CA ALA A 95 -5.38 18.07 -22.77
C ALA A 95 -6.77 17.43 -22.57
N LEU A 96 -7.12 17.02 -21.35
CA LEU A 96 -8.45 16.50 -21.04
C LEU A 96 -9.52 17.61 -20.92
N ALA A 97 -9.11 18.87 -20.81
CA ALA A 97 -10.02 20.01 -20.76
C ALA A 97 -10.56 20.41 -22.14
N THR A 98 -10.01 19.86 -23.23
CA THR A 98 -10.46 20.14 -24.60
C THR A 98 -11.35 19.03 -25.14
N GLY A 99 -12.42 19.41 -25.85
CA GLY A 99 -13.32 18.47 -26.54
C GLY A 99 -13.95 17.44 -25.59
N PRO A 100 -14.06 16.15 -25.98
CA PRO A 100 -14.66 15.10 -25.16
C PRO A 100 -13.72 14.56 -24.06
N GLY A 101 -12.58 15.19 -23.80
CA GLY A 101 -11.56 14.67 -22.87
C GLY A 101 -12.04 14.45 -21.44
N TRP A 102 -13.04 15.21 -20.98
CA TRP A 102 -13.66 15.02 -19.67
C TRP A 102 -14.30 13.63 -19.51
N LEU A 103 -14.76 12.98 -20.59
CA LEU A 103 -15.31 11.62 -20.54
C LEU A 103 -14.26 10.60 -20.08
N LEU A 104 -12.98 10.81 -20.46
CA LEU A 104 -11.90 9.93 -20.02
C LEU A 104 -11.69 9.99 -18.50
N THR A 105 -12.04 11.11 -17.86
CA THR A 105 -11.94 11.25 -16.40
C THR A 105 -12.90 10.30 -15.68
N TRP A 106 -14.05 9.95 -16.27
CA TRP A 106 -15.00 8.98 -15.70
C TRP A 106 -14.47 7.56 -15.63
N VAL A 107 -13.61 7.18 -16.58
CA VAL A 107 -13.04 5.83 -16.63
C VAL A 107 -11.67 5.78 -15.95
N LEU A 108 -10.85 6.82 -16.11
CA LEU A 108 -9.47 6.85 -15.66
C LEU A 108 -9.27 7.41 -14.25
N GLN A 109 -10.27 8.07 -13.66
CA GLN A 109 -10.23 8.48 -12.25
C GLN A 109 -10.41 7.24 -11.37
N VAL A 110 -9.34 6.49 -11.14
CA VAL A 110 -9.36 5.19 -10.46
C VAL A 110 -8.95 5.26 -8.99
N LEU A 111 -8.88 6.47 -8.41
CA LEU A 111 -8.60 6.65 -6.97
C LEU A 111 -9.52 5.82 -6.06
N PRO A 112 -10.85 5.69 -6.32
CA PRO A 112 -11.71 4.83 -5.51
C PRO A 112 -11.19 3.39 -5.39
N LEU A 113 -10.70 2.85 -6.51
CA LEU A 113 -10.17 1.49 -6.59
C LEU A 113 -8.87 1.32 -5.79
N LEU A 114 -8.02 2.34 -5.78
CA LEU A 114 -6.80 2.34 -4.96
C LEU A 114 -7.13 2.36 -3.46
N PHE A 115 -8.09 3.18 -3.02
CA PHE A 115 -8.56 3.18 -1.63
C PHE A 115 -9.26 1.88 -1.24
N PHE A 116 -10.07 1.31 -2.12
CA PHE A 116 -10.65 -0.02 -1.94
C PHE A 116 -9.56 -1.09 -1.78
N ALA A 117 -8.57 -1.14 -2.68
CA ALA A 117 -7.48 -2.11 -2.60
C ALA A 117 -6.60 -1.90 -1.36
N ALA A 118 -6.45 -0.66 -0.89
CA ALA A 118 -5.78 -0.31 0.35
C ALA A 118 -6.53 -0.85 1.58
N GLY A 119 -7.85 -0.65 1.63
CA GLY A 119 -8.72 -1.18 2.68
C GLY A 119 -8.73 -2.71 2.72
N ALA A 120 -8.84 -3.35 1.56
CA ALA A 120 -8.75 -4.81 1.45
C ALA A 120 -7.41 -5.35 1.94
N ALA A 121 -6.29 -4.73 1.55
CA ALA A 121 -4.97 -5.11 2.06
C ALA A 121 -4.82 -4.89 3.57
N ALA A 122 -5.46 -3.86 4.13
CA ALA A 122 -5.50 -3.63 5.57
C ALA A 122 -6.31 -4.72 6.30
N GLY A 123 -7.44 -5.16 5.73
CA GLY A 123 -8.29 -6.22 6.28
C GLY A 123 -7.66 -7.62 6.20
N LEU A 124 -6.93 -7.92 5.13
CA LEU A 124 -6.18 -9.17 4.93
C LEU A 124 -4.96 -9.27 5.86
N GLY A 125 -4.40 -8.13 6.28
CA GLY A 125 -3.28 -8.06 7.22
C GLY A 125 -3.59 -8.63 8.61
N ARG A 126 -2.53 -8.81 9.41
CA ARG A 126 -2.67 -9.22 10.82
C ARG A 126 -3.41 -8.16 11.63
N ARG A 127 -4.20 -8.60 12.60
CA ARG A 127 -4.74 -7.73 13.65
C ARG A 127 -3.59 -7.31 14.55
N GLU A 128 -3.31 -6.02 14.60
CA GLU A 128 -2.23 -5.43 15.38
C GLU A 128 -2.78 -4.17 16.07
N SER A 129 -2.21 -3.77 17.20
CA SER A 129 -2.56 -2.50 17.83
C SER A 129 -2.19 -1.32 16.92
N VAL A 130 -2.79 -0.14 17.15
CA VAL A 130 -2.46 1.09 16.40
C VAL A 130 -0.95 1.36 16.46
N GLY A 131 -0.34 1.26 17.65
CA GLY A 131 1.09 1.50 17.83
C GLY A 131 1.98 0.55 17.03
N ILE A 132 1.66 -0.75 16.97
CA ILE A 132 2.42 -1.72 16.17
C ILE A 132 2.21 -1.48 14.67
N THR A 133 0.97 -1.19 14.27
CA THR A 133 0.63 -0.86 12.88
C THR A 133 1.43 0.35 12.41
N LEU A 134 1.47 1.41 13.22
CA LEU A 134 2.24 2.62 12.97
C LEU A 134 3.73 2.32 12.84
N ARG A 135 4.33 1.66 13.84
CA ARG A 135 5.76 1.32 13.81
C ARG A 135 6.17 0.51 12.58
N ARG A 136 5.29 -0.36 12.06
CA ARG A 136 5.57 -1.19 10.88
C ARG A 136 5.29 -0.52 9.55
N ARG A 137 4.21 0.27 9.45
CA ARG A 137 3.73 0.84 8.19
C ARG A 137 4.23 2.26 7.95
N LEU A 138 4.40 3.05 9.01
CA LEU A 138 4.80 4.46 8.89
C LEU A 138 6.18 4.61 8.22
N PRO A 139 7.24 3.84 8.59
CA PRO A 139 8.53 3.95 7.87
C PRO A 139 8.42 3.58 6.39
N ARG A 140 7.57 2.60 6.04
CA ARG A 140 7.36 2.18 4.65
C ARG A 140 6.61 3.23 3.83
N LEU A 141 5.82 4.08 4.47
CA LEU A 141 5.12 5.19 3.85
C LEU A 141 6.01 6.44 3.77
N LEU A 142 6.71 6.77 4.86
CA LEU A 142 7.54 7.98 4.96
C LEU A 142 8.86 7.87 4.21
N THR A 143 9.51 6.71 4.18
CA THR A 143 10.83 6.58 3.54
C THR A 143 10.79 6.93 2.04
N PRO A 144 9.83 6.42 1.23
CA PRO A 144 9.71 6.85 -0.16
C PRO A 144 9.40 8.34 -0.33
N VAL A 145 8.57 8.91 0.56
CA VAL A 145 8.21 10.34 0.52
C VAL A 145 9.41 11.21 0.85
N LEU A 146 10.20 10.86 1.87
CA LEU A 146 11.43 11.57 2.24
C LEU A 146 12.48 11.46 1.14
N ALA A 147 12.68 10.29 0.55
CA ALA A 147 13.60 10.11 -0.57
C ALA A 147 13.19 10.99 -1.77
N PHE A 148 11.88 11.03 -2.07
CA PHE A 148 11.34 11.91 -3.10
C PHE A 148 11.57 13.39 -2.77
N ALA A 149 11.26 13.83 -1.54
CA ALA A 149 11.40 15.22 -1.12
C ALA A 149 12.85 15.70 -1.17
N LEU A 150 13.80 14.90 -0.69
CA LEU A 150 15.23 15.22 -0.76
C LEU A 150 15.73 15.28 -2.21
N THR A 151 15.24 14.39 -3.06
CA THR A 151 15.59 14.40 -4.49
C THR A 151 15.09 15.67 -5.16
N TRP A 152 13.83 16.04 -4.94
CA TRP A 152 13.26 17.26 -5.52
C TRP A 152 13.85 18.54 -4.95
N ALA A 153 14.26 18.55 -3.67
CA ALA A 153 15.03 19.65 -3.10
C ALA A 153 16.37 19.82 -3.83
N GLY A 154 17.09 18.72 -4.08
CA GLY A 154 18.33 18.74 -4.87
C GLY A 154 18.09 19.20 -6.32
N VAL A 155 17.05 18.67 -6.98
CA VAL A 155 16.65 19.08 -8.34
C VAL A 155 16.34 20.58 -8.40
N ALA A 156 15.61 21.10 -7.42
CA ALA A 156 15.26 22.52 -7.35
C ALA A 156 16.48 23.45 -7.25
N LEU A 157 17.54 22.98 -6.58
CA LEU A 157 18.80 23.72 -6.42
C LEU A 157 19.72 23.59 -7.64
N LEU A 158 19.80 22.39 -8.22
CA LEU A 158 20.79 22.07 -9.26
C LEU A 158 20.34 22.46 -10.67
N LEU A 159 19.06 22.33 -11.01
CA LEU A 159 18.58 22.63 -12.37
C LEU A 159 18.83 24.09 -12.80
N PRO A 160 18.59 25.11 -11.95
CA PRO A 160 18.92 26.49 -12.29
C PRO A 160 20.42 26.70 -12.53
N ALA A 161 21.28 26.01 -11.77
CA ALA A 161 22.73 26.13 -11.88
C ALA A 161 23.29 25.60 -13.21
N VAL A 162 22.56 24.72 -13.90
CA VAL A 162 22.92 24.19 -15.22
C VAL A 162 22.13 24.86 -16.36
N GLY A 163 21.52 26.02 -16.10
CA GLY A 163 20.86 26.86 -17.11
C GLY A 163 19.38 26.58 -17.35
N VAL A 164 18.72 25.73 -16.55
CA VAL A 164 17.27 25.54 -16.65
C VAL A 164 16.54 26.76 -16.08
N PRO A 165 15.56 27.35 -16.78
CA PRO A 165 14.83 28.51 -16.29
C PRO A 165 14.17 28.26 -14.92
N GLY A 166 14.44 29.14 -13.95
CA GLY A 166 13.93 29.01 -12.58
C GLY A 166 12.40 28.96 -12.49
N ALA A 167 11.69 29.64 -13.40
CA ALA A 167 10.24 29.58 -13.50
C ALA A 167 9.72 28.17 -13.84
N ALA A 168 10.37 27.46 -14.76
CA ALA A 168 10.04 26.08 -15.11
C ALA A 168 10.29 25.13 -13.92
N VAL A 169 11.41 25.31 -13.22
CA VAL A 169 11.74 24.55 -12.01
C VAL A 169 10.70 24.79 -10.91
N ALA A 170 10.32 26.04 -10.66
CA ALA A 170 9.30 26.38 -9.67
C ALA A 170 7.93 25.74 -9.97
N GLN A 171 7.52 25.71 -11.24
CA GLN A 171 6.30 25.01 -11.65
C GLN A 171 6.39 23.49 -11.41
N ALA A 172 7.51 22.87 -11.78
CA ALA A 172 7.72 21.44 -11.57
C ALA A 172 7.69 21.07 -10.07
N VAL A 173 8.36 21.85 -9.21
CA VAL A 173 8.36 21.65 -7.76
C VAL A 173 6.95 21.80 -7.15
N ARG A 174 6.07 22.62 -7.74
CA ARG A 174 4.68 22.77 -7.28
C ARG A 174 3.78 21.61 -7.71
N ILE A 175 3.99 21.05 -8.91
CA ILE A 175 3.06 20.08 -9.52
C ILE A 175 3.45 18.63 -9.19
N VAL A 176 4.73 18.28 -9.31
CA VAL A 176 5.16 16.89 -9.17
C VAL A 176 4.84 16.28 -7.80
N PRO A 177 4.91 17.02 -6.67
CA PRO A 177 4.52 16.49 -5.36
C PRO A 177 3.01 16.37 -5.15
N GLN A 178 2.15 16.97 -5.99
CA GLN A 178 0.71 17.04 -5.73
C GLN A 178 0.09 15.66 -5.47
N PRO A 179 0.36 14.59 -6.24
CA PRO A 179 -0.23 13.28 -5.98
C PRO A 179 0.05 12.73 -4.57
N LEU A 180 1.09 13.19 -3.87
CA LEU A 180 1.41 12.72 -2.52
C LEU A 180 0.29 12.94 -1.49
N TRP A 181 -0.71 13.81 -1.76
CA TRP A 181 -1.89 13.94 -0.91
C TRP A 181 -2.61 12.60 -0.70
N PHE A 182 -2.65 11.73 -1.72
CA PHE A 182 -3.25 10.40 -1.65
C PHE A 182 -2.55 9.53 -0.59
N LEU A 183 -1.21 9.62 -0.48
CA LEU A 183 -0.44 8.93 0.56
C LEU A 183 -0.78 9.46 1.96
N GLY A 184 -1.01 10.77 2.09
CA GLY A 184 -1.47 11.39 3.32
C GLY A 184 -2.83 10.83 3.78
N VAL A 185 -3.81 10.81 2.88
CA VAL A 185 -5.14 10.23 3.17
C VAL A 185 -5.05 8.73 3.46
N TYR A 186 -4.25 7.99 2.69
CA TYR A 186 -3.99 6.58 2.97
C TYR A 186 -3.41 6.36 4.37
N GLY A 187 -2.44 7.20 4.79
CA GLY A 187 -1.89 7.18 6.15
C GLY A 187 -2.95 7.43 7.22
N ALA A 188 -3.84 8.40 7.01
CA ALA A 188 -4.96 8.68 7.91
C ALA A 188 -5.95 7.50 7.99
N LEU A 189 -6.30 6.88 6.87
CA LEU A 189 -7.19 5.70 6.85
C LEU A 189 -6.54 4.46 7.49
N LEU A 190 -5.22 4.31 7.38
CA LEU A 190 -4.48 3.28 8.12
C LEU A 190 -4.59 3.48 9.63
N LEU A 191 -4.55 4.73 10.11
CA LEU A 191 -4.77 5.06 11.52
C LEU A 191 -6.19 4.73 11.99
N LEU A 192 -7.18 5.02 11.14
CA LEU A 192 -8.59 4.74 11.42
C LEU A 192 -9.00 3.27 11.22
N THR A 193 -8.11 2.45 10.66
CA THR A 193 -8.41 1.05 10.33
C THR A 193 -8.99 0.23 11.49
N PRO A 194 -8.55 0.34 12.76
CA PRO A 194 -9.16 -0.40 13.86
C PRO A 194 -10.63 -0.03 14.11
N ALA A 195 -10.96 1.27 14.05
CA ALA A 195 -12.32 1.77 14.21
C ALA A 195 -13.20 1.33 13.04
N LEU A 196 -12.72 1.50 11.80
CA LEU A 196 -13.44 1.06 10.60
C LEU A 196 -13.61 -0.47 10.56
N ARG A 197 -12.61 -1.23 11.01
CA ARG A 197 -12.72 -2.68 11.17
C ARG A 197 -13.77 -3.06 12.21
N ALA A 198 -13.81 -2.36 13.35
CA ALA A 198 -14.83 -2.60 14.37
C ALA A 198 -16.24 -2.33 13.82
N LEU A 199 -16.39 -1.25 13.04
CA LEU A 199 -17.63 -0.93 12.33
C LEU A 199 -18.04 -2.05 11.35
N VAL A 200 -17.11 -2.54 10.52
CA VAL A 200 -17.35 -3.65 9.58
C VAL A 200 -17.72 -4.95 10.29
N VAL A 201 -17.09 -5.27 11.43
CA VAL A 201 -17.42 -6.47 12.20
C VAL A 201 -18.83 -6.38 12.79
N ARG A 202 -19.27 -5.19 13.21
CA ARG A 202 -20.60 -4.96 13.80
C ARG A 202 -21.71 -4.92 12.75
N LEU A 203 -21.50 -4.18 11.66
CA LEU A 203 -22.54 -3.84 10.68
C LEU A 203 -22.42 -4.61 9.35
N GLY A 204 -21.35 -5.38 9.17
CA GLY A 204 -21.11 -6.09 7.93
C GLY A 204 -20.94 -5.14 6.73
N TRP A 205 -21.63 -5.46 5.63
CA TRP A 205 -21.64 -4.64 4.41
C TRP A 205 -22.45 -3.34 4.52
N ALA A 206 -23.17 -3.11 5.64
CA ALA A 206 -23.80 -1.82 5.90
C ALA A 206 -22.78 -0.76 6.40
N ALA A 207 -21.58 -1.16 6.81
CA ALA A 207 -20.58 -0.24 7.37
C ALA A 207 -20.22 0.95 6.45
N PRO A 208 -20.00 0.78 5.12
CA PRO A 208 -19.76 1.93 4.23
C PRO A 208 -20.95 2.89 4.13
N LEU A 209 -22.19 2.39 4.31
CA LEU A 209 -23.41 3.20 4.21
C LEU A 209 -23.50 4.21 5.37
N VAL A 210 -23.09 3.80 6.56
CA VAL A 210 -23.09 4.67 7.75
C VAL A 210 -22.08 5.83 7.63
N LEU A 211 -21.12 5.74 6.71
CA LEU A 211 -20.16 6.81 6.44
C LEU A 211 -20.68 7.85 5.44
N LEU A 212 -21.74 7.54 4.67
CA LEU A 212 -22.28 8.42 3.62
C LEU A 212 -22.85 9.76 4.12
N PRO A 213 -23.50 9.86 5.31
CA PRO A 213 -24.03 11.13 5.77
C PRO A 213 -22.97 12.21 5.94
N LEU A 214 -21.74 11.85 6.33
CA LEU A 214 -20.70 12.83 6.61
C LEU A 214 -20.29 13.62 5.35
N PRO A 215 -19.93 13.02 4.20
CA PRO A 215 -19.68 13.77 2.98
C PRO A 215 -20.85 14.63 2.50
N VAL A 216 -22.08 14.15 2.68
CA VAL A 216 -23.31 14.89 2.32
C VAL A 216 -23.43 16.15 3.16
N ILE A 217 -23.29 16.05 4.48
CA ILE A 217 -23.34 17.20 5.38
C ILE A 217 -22.22 18.19 5.04
N VAL A 218 -21.00 17.71 4.78
CA VAL A 218 -19.87 18.57 4.44
C VAL A 218 -20.10 19.34 3.14
N ASP A 219 -20.59 18.69 2.09
CA ASP A 219 -20.87 19.39 0.82
C ASP A 219 -22.07 20.35 0.96
N LEU A 220 -23.09 20.01 1.74
CA LEU A 220 -24.19 20.92 2.05
C LEU A 220 -23.69 22.17 2.79
N LEU A 221 -22.85 22.02 3.81
CA LEU A 221 -22.24 23.14 4.53
C LEU A 221 -21.30 23.97 3.64
N ARG A 222 -20.61 23.30 2.69
CA ARG A 222 -19.74 23.94 1.71
C ARG A 222 -20.53 24.83 0.76
N PHE A 223 -21.58 24.29 0.14
CA PHE A 223 -22.31 24.97 -0.93
C PHE A 223 -23.45 25.87 -0.43
N SER A 224 -23.91 25.71 0.82
CA SER A 224 -24.80 26.69 1.47
C SER A 224 -24.09 27.95 1.92
N GLY A 225 -22.75 27.97 1.91
CA GLY A 225 -21.95 29.07 2.47
C GLY A 225 -21.84 29.09 3.99
N ALA A 226 -22.47 28.13 4.70
CA ALA A 226 -22.47 28.09 6.16
C ALA A 226 -21.08 27.79 6.75
N ALA A 227 -20.32 26.87 6.14
CA ALA A 227 -18.95 26.58 6.55
C ALA A 227 -18.07 26.01 5.40
N PRO A 228 -17.74 26.82 4.37
CA PRO A 228 -16.95 26.39 3.21
C PRO A 228 -15.61 25.75 3.56
N GLN A 229 -14.96 26.17 4.64
CA GLN A 229 -13.70 25.65 5.14
C GLN A 229 -13.77 24.16 5.54
N LEU A 230 -14.95 23.63 5.88
CA LEU A 230 -15.12 22.22 6.25
C LEU A 230 -15.04 21.28 5.05
N ALA A 231 -15.06 21.80 3.82
CA ALA A 231 -14.96 21.02 2.60
C ALA A 231 -13.74 20.07 2.59
N TRP A 232 -12.64 20.45 3.25
CA TRP A 232 -11.45 19.61 3.38
C TRP A 232 -11.68 18.31 4.17
N LEU A 233 -12.73 18.22 4.99
CA LEU A 233 -13.11 16.97 5.65
C LEU A 233 -13.50 15.88 4.64
N ASN A 234 -14.00 16.26 3.46
CA ASN A 234 -14.28 15.31 2.38
C ASN A 234 -13.03 14.64 1.82
N LEU A 235 -11.85 15.23 2.04
CA LEU A 235 -10.59 14.59 1.70
C LEU A 235 -10.38 13.28 2.46
N LEU A 236 -11.01 13.08 3.62
CA LEU A 236 -10.97 11.80 4.34
C LEU A 236 -12.31 11.06 4.23
N ALA A 237 -13.42 11.77 4.37
CA ALA A 237 -14.75 11.17 4.47
C ALA A 237 -15.17 10.43 3.19
N VAL A 238 -14.91 11.01 2.00
CA VAL A 238 -15.26 10.39 0.71
C VAL A 238 -14.47 9.09 0.52
N TRP A 239 -13.16 9.12 0.76
CA TRP A 239 -12.29 7.96 0.52
C TRP A 239 -12.39 6.88 1.61
N ALA A 240 -12.92 7.21 2.80
CA ALA A 240 -13.24 6.23 3.83
C ALA A 240 -14.30 5.22 3.38
N VAL A 241 -15.20 5.60 2.46
CA VAL A 241 -16.27 4.74 1.94
C VAL A 241 -15.71 3.56 1.13
N PRO A 242 -14.97 3.75 0.00
CA PRO A 242 -14.39 2.63 -0.74
C PRO A 242 -13.35 1.87 0.09
N PHE A 243 -12.60 2.55 0.98
CA PHE A 243 -11.68 1.88 1.90
C PHE A 243 -12.40 0.91 2.84
N THR A 244 -13.53 1.33 3.41
CA THR A 244 -14.34 0.49 4.30
C THR A 244 -15.02 -0.65 3.53
N ALA A 245 -15.42 -0.42 2.27
CA ALA A 245 -15.87 -1.49 1.38
C ALA A 245 -14.76 -2.53 1.11
N GLY A 246 -13.52 -2.08 0.97
CA GLY A 246 -12.34 -2.95 0.89
C GLY A 246 -12.12 -3.77 2.17
N LEU A 247 -12.29 -3.16 3.35
CA LEU A 247 -12.24 -3.88 4.62
C LEU A 247 -13.35 -4.95 4.69
N ALA A 248 -14.59 -4.60 4.33
CA ALA A 248 -15.70 -5.55 4.28
C ALA A 248 -15.41 -6.72 3.33
N TYR A 249 -14.88 -6.43 2.13
CA TYR A 249 -14.44 -7.44 1.17
C TYR A 249 -13.45 -8.46 1.77
N ALA A 250 -12.45 -7.96 2.50
CA ALA A 250 -11.41 -8.81 3.09
C ALA A 250 -11.86 -9.57 4.34
N LEU A 251 -12.82 -9.04 5.09
CA LEU A 251 -13.24 -9.59 6.39
C LEU A 251 -14.46 -10.48 6.31
N LEU A 252 -15.26 -10.37 5.25
CA LEU A 252 -16.54 -11.06 5.11
C LEU A 252 -16.60 -11.89 3.82
N PRO A 253 -15.60 -12.76 3.52
CA PRO A 253 -15.54 -13.48 2.24
C PRO A 253 -16.75 -14.38 1.98
N GLU A 254 -17.36 -14.96 3.01
CA GLU A 254 -18.53 -15.83 2.88
C GLU A 254 -19.86 -15.06 2.81
N ARG A 255 -19.87 -13.78 3.22
CA ARG A 255 -21.07 -12.93 3.23
C ARG A 255 -21.03 -11.87 2.13
N ARG A 256 -20.30 -12.15 1.03
CA ARG A 256 -20.17 -11.23 -0.10
C ARG A 256 -21.47 -11.17 -0.90
N PRO A 257 -22.03 -9.98 -1.17
CA PRO A 257 -23.15 -9.84 -2.11
C PRO A 257 -22.77 -10.36 -3.49
N GLY A 258 -23.74 -10.97 -4.18
CA GLY A 258 -23.57 -11.46 -5.55
C GLY A 258 -23.43 -10.33 -6.57
N ALA A 259 -22.97 -10.66 -7.78
CA ALA A 259 -22.71 -9.67 -8.84
C ALA A 259 -23.94 -8.81 -9.19
N ARG A 260 -25.16 -9.38 -9.16
CA ARG A 260 -26.40 -8.64 -9.41
C ARG A 260 -26.61 -7.51 -8.42
N ALA A 261 -26.35 -7.73 -7.13
CA ALA A 261 -26.47 -6.68 -6.11
C ALA A 261 -25.48 -5.54 -6.38
N TRP A 262 -24.25 -5.86 -6.79
CA TRP A 262 -23.26 -4.85 -7.13
C TRP A 262 -23.62 -4.07 -8.40
N TRP A 263 -24.22 -4.69 -9.41
CA TRP A 263 -24.76 -3.97 -10.57
C TRP A 263 -25.90 -3.02 -10.20
N ILE A 264 -26.77 -3.41 -9.26
CA ILE A 264 -27.81 -2.51 -8.74
C ILE A 264 -27.17 -1.32 -8.02
N VAL A 265 -26.19 -1.54 -7.14
CA VAL A 265 -25.46 -0.46 -6.47
C VAL A 265 -24.76 0.46 -7.48
N ALA A 266 -24.14 -0.10 -8.51
CA ALA A 266 -23.53 0.66 -9.60
C ALA A 266 -24.56 1.52 -10.33
N ALA A 267 -25.71 0.96 -10.70
CA ALA A 267 -26.78 1.70 -11.35
C ALA A 267 -27.31 2.84 -10.47
N LEU A 268 -27.54 2.59 -9.18
CA LEU A 268 -27.97 3.62 -8.22
C LEU A 268 -26.93 4.73 -8.08
N ALA A 269 -25.64 4.37 -8.00
CA ALA A 269 -24.55 5.34 -7.89
C ALA A 269 -24.41 6.19 -9.16
N LEU A 270 -24.58 5.59 -10.34
CA LEU A 270 -24.62 6.30 -11.61
C LEU A 270 -25.82 7.25 -11.67
N SER A 271 -27.02 6.79 -11.31
CA SER A 271 -28.22 7.65 -11.26
C SER A 271 -28.02 8.83 -10.30
N ALA A 272 -27.46 8.60 -9.11
CA ALA A 272 -27.14 9.66 -8.17
C ALA A 272 -26.13 10.66 -8.76
N ALA A 273 -25.09 10.18 -9.46
CA ALA A 273 -24.13 11.04 -10.12
C ALA A 273 -24.79 11.91 -11.22
N LEU A 274 -25.69 11.34 -12.02
CA LEU A 274 -26.43 12.06 -13.04
C LEU A 274 -27.38 13.12 -12.44
N VAL A 275 -28.04 12.81 -11.33
CA VAL A 275 -28.87 13.78 -10.61
C VAL A 275 -28.02 14.92 -10.04
N LEU A 276 -26.86 14.62 -9.46
CA LEU A 276 -25.93 15.64 -8.95
C LEU A 276 -25.43 16.54 -10.08
N LEU A 277 -25.08 15.97 -11.24
CA LEU A 277 -24.70 16.76 -12.42
C LEU A 277 -25.83 17.68 -12.89
N ALA A 278 -27.07 17.17 -12.95
CA ALA A 278 -28.23 17.95 -13.39
C ALA A 278 -28.60 19.07 -12.40
N ALA A 279 -28.45 18.81 -11.09
CA ALA A 279 -28.75 19.79 -10.05
C ALA A 279 -27.64 20.84 -9.86
N GLY A 280 -26.41 20.55 -10.29
CA GLY A 280 -25.24 21.35 -9.98
C GLY A 280 -24.86 21.28 -8.49
N PRO A 281 -23.79 21.97 -8.04
CA PRO A 281 -22.86 22.82 -8.81
C PRO A 281 -21.65 22.04 -9.35
N TYR A 282 -21.74 20.71 -9.48
CA TYR A 282 -20.60 19.85 -9.81
C TYR A 282 -20.23 19.91 -11.29
N PRO A 283 -18.94 20.08 -11.65
CA PRO A 283 -18.50 20.05 -13.03
C PRO A 283 -18.57 18.62 -13.61
N LEU A 284 -18.62 18.52 -14.95
CA LEU A 284 -18.63 17.26 -15.68
C LEU A 284 -17.34 16.44 -15.48
N SER A 285 -16.21 17.12 -15.31
CA SER A 285 -14.91 16.49 -15.10
C SER A 285 -14.76 15.96 -13.67
N LEU A 286 -14.39 14.68 -13.52
CA LEU A 286 -14.11 14.08 -12.21
C LEU A 286 -12.73 14.43 -11.64
N ILE A 287 -11.93 15.20 -12.37
CA ILE A 287 -10.65 15.77 -11.93
C ILE A 287 -10.72 17.30 -12.02
N GLY A 288 -9.82 18.03 -11.36
CA GLY A 288 -9.73 19.48 -11.56
C GLY A 288 -9.26 19.84 -12.96
N MET A 289 -9.98 20.73 -13.64
CA MET A 289 -9.58 21.30 -14.92
C MET A 289 -9.18 22.77 -14.77
N PRO A 290 -8.24 23.28 -15.59
CA PRO A 290 -7.96 24.71 -15.68
C PRO A 290 -9.23 25.50 -16.05
N GLY A 291 -9.49 26.58 -15.33
CA GLY A 291 -10.64 27.47 -15.59
C GLY A 291 -11.95 27.08 -14.88
N GLU A 292 -12.05 25.90 -14.28
CA GLU A 292 -13.21 25.53 -13.46
C GLU A 292 -13.11 26.10 -12.04
N ALA A 293 -14.20 26.70 -11.54
CA ALA A 293 -14.26 27.26 -10.20
C ALA A 293 -14.29 26.19 -9.09
N ILE A 294 -14.80 25.00 -9.41
CA ILE A 294 -14.95 23.87 -8.49
C ILE A 294 -14.20 22.68 -9.09
N SER A 295 -13.48 21.94 -8.26
CA SER A 295 -12.92 20.63 -8.62
C SER A 295 -13.61 19.53 -7.82
N ASN A 296 -13.95 18.43 -8.49
CA ASN A 296 -14.47 17.23 -7.83
C ASN A 296 -13.43 16.50 -6.97
N LEU A 297 -12.16 16.89 -6.97
CA LEU A 297 -11.10 16.27 -6.15
C LEU A 297 -10.38 17.26 -5.22
N SER A 298 -10.68 18.56 -5.29
CA SER A 298 -9.97 19.59 -4.53
C SER A 298 -10.92 20.62 -3.92
N PRO A 299 -11.51 20.31 -2.73
CA PRO A 299 -11.59 18.99 -2.09
C PRO A 299 -12.70 18.11 -2.68
N PRO A 300 -12.70 16.78 -2.42
CA PRO A 300 -13.67 15.85 -2.99
C PRO A 300 -15.13 16.24 -2.77
N THR A 301 -15.95 16.01 -3.80
CA THR A 301 -17.38 16.33 -3.81
C THR A 301 -18.26 15.09 -3.70
N LEU A 302 -19.58 15.28 -3.57
CA LEU A 302 -20.58 14.22 -3.68
C LEU A 302 -20.56 13.53 -5.04
N LEU A 303 -20.23 14.24 -6.11
CA LEU A 303 -20.05 13.60 -7.41
C LEU A 303 -18.88 12.61 -7.40
N ALA A 304 -17.76 12.98 -6.76
CA ALA A 304 -16.64 12.04 -6.55
C ALA A 304 -17.01 10.86 -5.63
N LEU A 305 -17.88 11.08 -4.63
CA LEU A 305 -18.40 9.99 -3.80
C LEU A 305 -19.28 9.02 -4.60
N ALA A 306 -20.24 9.54 -5.38
CA ALA A 306 -21.12 8.73 -6.23
C ALA A 306 -20.28 7.92 -7.24
N HIS A 307 -19.30 8.56 -7.86
CA HIS A 307 -18.34 7.88 -8.74
C HIS A 307 -17.49 6.83 -8.02
N ALA A 308 -17.06 7.10 -6.78
CA ALA A 308 -16.32 6.14 -5.97
C ALA A 308 -17.13 4.87 -5.65
N ILE A 309 -18.41 5.03 -5.34
CA ILE A 309 -19.34 3.92 -5.14
C ILE A 309 -19.54 3.16 -6.46
N LEU A 310 -19.76 3.88 -7.57
CA LEU A 310 -19.93 3.31 -8.90
C LEU A 310 -18.74 2.41 -9.30
N LEU A 311 -17.52 2.93 -9.28
CA LEU A 311 -16.34 2.16 -9.69
C LEU A 311 -16.07 0.98 -8.75
N THR A 312 -16.26 1.16 -7.44
CA THR A 312 -16.08 0.08 -6.47
C THR A 312 -17.10 -1.05 -6.70
N ALA A 313 -18.36 -0.70 -6.94
CA ALA A 313 -19.42 -1.65 -7.23
C ALA A 313 -19.19 -2.38 -8.55
N VAL A 314 -18.81 -1.67 -9.61
CA VAL A 314 -18.43 -2.28 -10.91
C VAL A 314 -17.28 -3.26 -10.74
N ALA A 315 -16.22 -2.89 -10.01
CA ALA A 315 -15.09 -3.78 -9.77
C ALA A 315 -15.50 -5.06 -9.00
N LEU A 316 -16.38 -4.93 -8.00
CA LEU A 316 -16.91 -6.06 -7.24
C LEU A 316 -17.82 -6.95 -8.10
N ALA A 317 -18.65 -6.36 -8.96
CA ALA A 317 -19.47 -7.10 -9.92
C ALA A 317 -18.62 -7.88 -10.92
N LEU A 318 -17.50 -7.30 -11.37
CA LEU A 318 -16.54 -7.89 -12.31
C LEU A 318 -15.46 -8.77 -11.66
N ARG A 319 -15.60 -9.09 -10.36
CA ARG A 319 -14.59 -9.86 -9.62
C ARG A 319 -14.21 -11.17 -10.29
N GLY A 320 -15.17 -11.95 -10.78
CA GLY A 320 -14.92 -13.24 -11.42
C GLY A 320 -13.98 -13.13 -12.63
N PRO A 321 -14.34 -12.34 -13.66
CA PRO A 321 -13.46 -12.01 -14.77
C PRO A 321 -12.09 -11.47 -14.34
N PHE A 322 -12.06 -10.56 -13.37
CA PHE A 322 -10.82 -9.94 -12.88
C PHE A 322 -9.88 -10.98 -12.24
N VAL A 323 -10.41 -11.90 -11.43
CA VAL A 323 -9.61 -13.00 -10.88
C VAL A 323 -9.04 -13.86 -12.00
N ARG A 324 -9.83 -14.23 -13.02
CA ARG A 324 -9.34 -15.03 -14.16
C ARG A 324 -8.20 -14.35 -14.91
N LEU A 325 -8.30 -13.04 -15.15
CA LEU A 325 -7.24 -12.27 -15.79
C LEU A 325 -5.98 -12.23 -14.92
N ALA A 326 -6.14 -12.00 -13.61
CA ALA A 326 -5.06 -11.89 -12.64
C ALA A 326 -4.32 -13.22 -12.41
N THR A 327 -4.98 -14.36 -12.52
CA THR A 327 -4.36 -15.68 -12.38
C THR A 327 -3.89 -16.27 -13.72
N GLY A 328 -4.47 -15.82 -14.83
CA GLY A 328 -4.17 -16.24 -16.19
C GLY A 328 -3.22 -15.28 -16.93
N PRO A 329 -3.66 -14.63 -18.02
CA PRO A 329 -2.79 -13.93 -18.96
C PRO A 329 -2.02 -12.76 -18.34
N LEU A 330 -2.59 -12.06 -17.37
CA LEU A 330 -1.99 -10.87 -16.77
C LEU A 330 -1.18 -11.16 -15.50
N ARG A 331 -1.04 -12.42 -15.07
CA ARG A 331 -0.43 -12.79 -13.78
C ARG A 331 0.95 -12.17 -13.56
N ARG A 332 1.82 -12.23 -14.57
CA ARG A 332 3.18 -11.66 -14.49
C ARG A 332 3.16 -10.14 -14.39
N LEU A 333 2.34 -9.49 -15.23
CA LEU A 333 2.20 -8.03 -15.25
C LEU A 333 1.63 -7.53 -13.92
N VAL A 334 0.54 -8.12 -13.44
CA VAL A 334 -0.10 -7.78 -12.16
C VAL A 334 0.89 -7.94 -11.01
N GLY A 335 1.59 -9.08 -10.95
CA GLY A 335 2.59 -9.31 -9.92
C GLY A 335 3.73 -8.30 -9.95
N TRP A 336 4.18 -7.89 -11.15
CA TRP A 336 5.26 -6.91 -11.32
C TRP A 336 4.83 -5.50 -10.93
N VAL A 337 3.67 -5.04 -11.41
CA VAL A 337 3.13 -3.70 -11.13
C VAL A 337 2.77 -3.59 -9.66
N SER A 338 2.03 -4.54 -9.10
CA SER A 338 1.57 -4.47 -7.71
C SER A 338 2.72 -4.51 -6.70
N ALA A 339 3.82 -5.18 -7.04
CA ALA A 339 5.04 -5.16 -6.22
C ALA A 339 5.77 -3.80 -6.24
N ARG A 340 5.56 -2.98 -7.29
CA ARG A 340 6.23 -1.68 -7.51
C ARG A 340 5.25 -0.50 -7.52
N SER A 341 4.01 -0.73 -7.12
CA SER A 341 2.94 0.26 -7.21
C SER A 341 3.29 1.56 -6.50
N MET A 342 3.93 1.51 -5.32
CA MET A 342 4.36 2.69 -4.59
C MET A 342 5.45 3.48 -5.32
N THR A 343 6.55 2.85 -5.73
CA THR A 343 7.59 3.55 -6.50
C THR A 343 7.08 4.07 -7.85
N ILE A 344 6.29 3.29 -8.60
CA ILE A 344 5.64 3.80 -9.83
C ILE A 344 4.80 5.05 -9.51
N TYR A 345 3.96 4.98 -8.48
CA TYR A 345 3.10 6.08 -8.06
C TYR A 345 3.89 7.33 -7.66
N VAL A 346 4.97 7.20 -6.89
CA VAL A 346 5.74 8.36 -6.41
C VAL A 346 6.52 9.02 -7.55
N TRP A 347 7.01 8.25 -8.52
CA TRP A 347 7.98 8.75 -9.50
C TRP A 347 7.42 9.00 -10.91
N HIS A 348 6.18 8.59 -11.22
CA HIS A 348 5.64 8.71 -12.58
C HIS A 348 5.56 10.14 -13.11
N LEU A 349 5.20 11.12 -12.27
CA LEU A 349 5.24 12.53 -12.67
C LEU A 349 6.67 13.03 -12.85
N SER A 350 7.62 12.61 -12.01
CA SER A 350 9.03 12.99 -12.20
C SER A 350 9.57 12.48 -13.54
N ALA A 351 9.24 11.23 -13.90
CA ALA A 351 9.64 10.67 -15.19
C ALA A 351 9.04 11.45 -16.38
N MET A 352 7.76 11.83 -16.27
CA MET A 352 7.10 12.65 -17.28
C MET A 352 7.73 14.04 -17.41
N PHE A 353 8.01 14.72 -16.30
CA PHE A 353 8.63 16.04 -16.29
C PHE A 353 10.06 16.03 -16.83
N VAL A 354 10.81 14.95 -16.63
CA VAL A 354 12.12 14.77 -17.26
C VAL A 354 11.96 14.74 -18.79
N VAL A 355 11.04 13.92 -19.31
CA VAL A 355 10.83 13.80 -20.77
C VAL A 355 10.34 15.11 -21.38
N LEU A 356 9.32 15.73 -20.77
CA LEU A 356 8.78 17.01 -21.27
C LEU A 356 9.80 18.13 -21.14
N GLY A 357 10.54 18.20 -20.03
CA GLY A 357 11.57 19.22 -19.82
C GLY A 357 12.73 19.09 -20.80
N VAL A 358 13.25 17.88 -21.01
CA VAL A 358 14.31 17.63 -22.00
C VAL A 358 13.83 17.92 -23.42
N GLY A 359 12.61 17.49 -23.77
CA GLY A 359 12.03 17.79 -25.09
C GLY A 359 11.85 19.28 -25.33
N LEU A 360 11.15 19.97 -24.43
CA LEU A 360 10.76 21.37 -24.60
C LEU A 360 11.94 22.34 -24.44
N LEU A 361 12.78 22.14 -23.42
CA LEU A 361 13.87 23.08 -23.08
C LEU A 361 15.24 22.65 -23.65
N GLY A 362 15.47 21.35 -23.83
CA GLY A 362 16.75 20.83 -24.33
C GLY A 362 16.78 20.63 -25.85
N LEU A 363 15.69 20.12 -26.42
CA LEU A 363 15.58 19.81 -27.85
C LEU A 363 14.73 20.81 -28.64
N GLY A 364 14.08 21.76 -27.97
CA GLY A 364 13.19 22.74 -28.61
C GLY A 364 11.94 22.11 -29.24
N LEU A 365 11.51 20.95 -28.76
CA LEU A 365 10.32 20.26 -29.27
C LEU A 365 9.05 20.91 -28.72
N GLU A 366 8.12 21.20 -29.61
CA GLU A 366 6.80 21.69 -29.23
C GLU A 366 5.84 20.53 -28.98
N VAL A 367 4.95 20.69 -27.99
CA VAL A 367 3.83 19.76 -27.79
C VAL A 367 2.71 20.14 -28.76
N PRO A 368 2.32 19.25 -29.69
CA PRO A 368 1.25 19.55 -30.63
C PRO A 368 -0.06 19.87 -29.90
N PRO A 369 -1.00 20.56 -30.56
CA PRO A 369 -2.33 20.79 -30.00
C PRO A 369 -2.98 19.47 -29.57
N ALA A 370 -3.56 19.46 -28.37
CA ALA A 370 -4.28 18.31 -27.84
C ALA A 370 -5.29 17.77 -28.87
N TRP A 371 -5.40 16.44 -28.95
CA TRP A 371 -6.29 15.72 -29.86
C TRP A 371 -5.99 15.85 -31.37
N SER A 372 -4.94 16.55 -31.77
CA SER A 372 -4.45 16.52 -33.16
C SER A 372 -3.86 15.15 -33.51
N ALA A 373 -3.78 14.83 -34.82
CA ALA A 373 -3.13 13.61 -35.27
C ALA A 373 -1.65 13.54 -34.86
N ALA A 374 -0.95 14.68 -34.88
CA ALA A 374 0.43 14.79 -34.44
C ALA A 374 0.59 14.46 -32.94
N TRP A 375 -0.35 14.92 -32.11
CA TRP A 375 -0.35 14.61 -30.68
C TRP A 375 -0.52 13.10 -30.43
N TRP A 376 -1.45 12.45 -31.14
CA TRP A 376 -1.64 11.00 -31.03
C TRP A 376 -0.44 10.18 -31.52
N TRP A 377 0.35 10.69 -32.47
CA TRP A 377 1.60 10.06 -32.89
C TRP A 377 2.72 10.24 -31.86
N GLN A 378 2.80 11.40 -31.21
CA GLN A 378 3.84 11.68 -30.21
C GLN A 378 3.54 11.05 -28.85
N TRP A 379 2.26 10.88 -28.49
CA TRP A 379 1.85 10.39 -27.19
C TRP A 379 2.45 9.01 -26.82
N PRO A 380 2.42 7.98 -27.69
CA PRO A 380 3.08 6.71 -27.42
C PRO A 380 4.60 6.85 -27.23
N LEU A 381 5.24 7.76 -27.97
CA LEU A 381 6.69 7.97 -27.92
C LEU A 381 7.12 8.58 -26.60
N TRP A 382 6.44 9.64 -26.13
CA TRP A 382 6.77 10.20 -24.81
C TRP A 382 6.39 9.24 -23.68
N CYS A 383 5.36 8.39 -23.86
CA CYS A 383 4.98 7.40 -22.86
C CYS A 383 6.06 6.33 -22.75
N ALA A 384 6.61 5.88 -23.89
CA ALA A 384 7.74 4.96 -23.91
C ALA A 384 8.99 5.58 -23.26
N ALA A 385 9.31 6.84 -23.58
CA ALA A 385 10.43 7.56 -22.97
C ALA A 385 10.23 7.72 -21.44
N ALA A 386 9.04 8.12 -21.01
CA ALA A 386 8.73 8.30 -19.58
C ALA A 386 8.73 6.96 -18.85
N ALA A 387 8.27 5.87 -19.47
CA ALA A 387 8.39 4.52 -18.92
C ALA A 387 9.85 4.08 -18.76
N TRP A 388 10.71 4.48 -19.69
CA TRP A 388 12.14 4.20 -19.63
C TRP A 388 12.83 4.95 -18.48
N VAL A 389 12.55 6.25 -18.34
CA VAL A 389 13.01 7.07 -17.20
C VAL A 389 12.47 6.51 -15.88
N LEU A 390 11.18 6.19 -15.83
CA LEU A 390 10.54 5.62 -14.64
C LEU A 390 11.16 4.28 -14.24
N ARG A 391 11.54 3.44 -15.21
CA ARG A 391 12.28 2.20 -14.95
C ARG A 391 13.65 2.48 -14.34
N GLY A 392 14.36 3.50 -14.82
CA GLY A 392 15.63 3.96 -14.24
C GLY A 392 15.47 4.42 -12.79
N LEU A 393 14.53 5.34 -12.55
CA LEU A 393 14.18 5.82 -11.21
C LEU A 393 13.78 4.67 -10.29
N ALA A 394 12.95 3.75 -10.77
CA ALA A 394 12.53 2.61 -9.98
C ALA A 394 13.72 1.74 -9.57
N ARG A 395 14.71 1.51 -10.45
CA ARG A 395 15.93 0.76 -10.10
C ARG A 395 16.77 1.46 -9.03
N ILE A 396 16.94 2.79 -9.13
CA ILE A 396 17.71 3.60 -8.17
C ILE A 396 17.03 3.58 -6.79
N TYR A 397 15.71 3.78 -6.77
CA TYR A 397 14.96 3.98 -5.54
C TYR A 397 14.36 2.69 -4.94
N HIS A 398 14.41 1.55 -5.65
CA HIS A 398 13.89 0.28 -5.13
C HIS A 398 14.50 -0.11 -3.78
N ARG A 399 15.77 0.25 -3.54
CA ARG A 399 16.45 0.00 -2.25
C ARG A 399 15.73 0.62 -1.06
N PHE A 400 15.07 1.76 -1.24
CA PHE A 400 14.32 2.46 -0.18
C PHE A 400 12.97 1.81 0.10
N GLU A 401 12.41 1.05 -0.84
CA GLU A 401 11.20 0.23 -0.61
C GLU A 401 11.51 -1.05 0.18
N LEU A 402 12.76 -1.53 0.09
CA LEU A 402 13.20 -2.78 0.72
C LEU A 402 13.69 -2.59 2.15
N MET A 403 13.98 -1.36 2.61
CA MET A 403 14.48 -1.13 3.97
C MET A 403 13.43 -1.58 4.98
N PRO A 404 13.69 -2.65 5.77
CA PRO A 404 12.83 -2.98 6.90
C PRO A 404 12.90 -1.82 7.89
N ALA A 405 11.77 -1.49 8.53
CA ALA A 405 11.83 -0.74 9.79
C ALA A 405 12.86 -1.47 10.67
N ARG A 406 13.98 -0.80 10.99
CA ARG A 406 15.04 -1.38 11.83
C ARG A 406 14.36 -2.03 13.03
N ARG A 407 14.70 -3.29 13.33
CA ARG A 407 14.21 -3.94 14.55
C ARG A 407 14.55 -2.99 15.72
N PRO A 408 13.60 -2.64 16.58
CA PRO A 408 13.97 -1.90 17.78
C PRO A 408 15.03 -2.72 18.50
N VAL A 409 16.16 -2.09 18.82
CA VAL A 409 17.07 -2.61 19.83
C VAL A 409 16.18 -2.85 21.05
N PRO A 410 16.13 -4.08 21.61
CA PRO A 410 15.40 -4.29 22.84
C PRO A 410 16.01 -3.36 23.88
N VAL A 411 15.25 -2.33 24.27
CA VAL A 411 15.53 -1.62 25.51
C VAL A 411 15.18 -2.64 26.58
N VAL A 412 16.18 -3.39 27.00
CA VAL A 412 16.12 -4.18 28.23
C VAL A 412 15.97 -3.13 29.32
N PHE A 413 14.74 -2.88 29.76
CA PHE A 413 14.54 -2.30 31.08
C PHE A 413 15.07 -3.35 32.05
N ALA A 414 16.30 -3.14 32.52
CA ALA A 414 16.75 -3.79 33.73
C ALA A 414 15.71 -3.43 34.80
N PRO A 415 15.06 -4.40 35.46
CA PRO A 415 14.22 -4.08 36.61
C PRO A 415 15.08 -3.31 37.61
N PRO A 416 14.53 -2.30 38.32
CA PRO A 416 15.28 -1.62 39.37
C PRO A 416 15.75 -2.69 40.34
N THR A 417 17.06 -2.83 40.46
CA THR A 417 17.71 -3.60 41.52
C THR A 417 17.06 -3.16 42.82
N SER A 418 16.33 -4.07 43.45
CA SER A 418 15.78 -3.86 44.78
C SER A 418 16.96 -3.55 45.69
N VAL A 419 17.17 -2.29 46.01
CA VAL A 419 18.06 -1.89 47.10
C VAL A 419 17.39 -2.46 48.34
N MET A 420 17.94 -3.58 48.80
CA MET A 420 17.57 -4.21 50.06
C MET A 420 18.00 -3.24 51.16
N ILE A 421 17.07 -2.43 51.65
CA ILE A 421 17.26 -1.65 52.87
C ILE A 421 17.29 -2.66 54.01
N VAL A 422 18.49 -2.98 54.48
CA VAL A 422 18.71 -3.72 55.72
C VAL A 422 18.24 -2.84 56.86
N GLY A 423 17.07 -3.16 57.42
CA GLY A 423 16.59 -2.58 58.67
C GLY A 423 17.43 -3.08 59.85
N PRO A 424 17.67 -2.27 60.89
CA PRO A 424 18.51 -2.66 62.02
C PRO A 424 17.88 -3.81 62.81
N GLU A 425 18.67 -4.86 63.03
CA GLU A 425 18.34 -6.00 63.87
C GLU A 425 18.02 -5.56 65.30
N ASN A 426 16.85 -5.96 65.78
CA ASN A 426 16.44 -5.82 67.17
C ASN A 426 17.06 -6.97 67.98
N ARG A 427 18.06 -6.68 68.82
CA ARG A 427 18.59 -7.66 69.79
C ARG A 427 17.67 -7.73 71.01
N PRO A 428 17.42 -8.93 71.55
CA PRO A 428 16.45 -9.13 72.63
C PRO A 428 16.98 -8.73 74.01
N ARG A 429 16.10 -8.16 74.82
CA ARG A 429 15.98 -8.43 76.26
C ARG A 429 14.52 -8.58 76.62
#